data_AF-A0A920T3D9-F1
#
_entry.id   AF-A0A920T3D9-F1
#
_cell.length_a   1.000
_cell.length_b   1.000
_cell.length_c   1.000
_cell.angle_alpha   90.00
_cell.angle_beta   90.00
_cell.angle_gamma   90.00
#
_symmetry.space_group_name_H-M   'P 1'
#
loop_
_entity.id
_entity.type
_entity.pdbx_description
1 polymer ?
#
loop_
_entity_poly.entity_id
_entity_poly.type
_entity_poly.pdbx_seq_one_letter_code
_entity_poly.pdbx_strand_id
1 'polypeptide(L)'
;MSQEDLNCFPLGGVCDLFDINAENSYRCVPKNDVLTRGKAKKHQPYVIGHYTEMLARDDIDAVIVATPDHWHSRKTFDAAKAGKNMFIVKKV
;
A
#
# COMPACT_ATOMS: atom_id res chain seq x y z
N MET A 1 -18.73 -18.64 13.11
CA MET A 1 -17.83 -17.46 13.13
C MET A 1 -18.06 -16.66 11.85
N SER A 2 -18.86 -15.60 11.90
CA SER A 2 -19.08 -14.70 10.77
C SER A 2 -18.16 -13.49 10.92
N GLN A 3 -17.08 -13.44 10.13
CA GLN A 3 -16.23 -12.25 10.01
C GLN A 3 -17.03 -11.16 9.27
N GLU A 4 -17.09 -9.95 9.82
CA GLU A 4 -17.69 -8.80 9.15
C GLU A 4 -16.87 -8.40 7.91
N ASP A 5 -17.53 -7.79 6.92
CA ASP A 5 -16.86 -7.24 5.75
C ASP A 5 -16.07 -6.00 6.19
N LEU A 6 -14.77 -6.18 6.37
CA LEU A 6 -13.84 -5.15 6.83
C LEU A 6 -13.62 -4.04 5.79
N ASN A 7 -14.24 -4.12 4.60
CA ASN A 7 -14.03 -3.19 3.48
C ASN A 7 -12.53 -3.01 3.17
N CYS A 8 -11.75 -4.08 3.37
CA CYS A 8 -10.33 -4.10 3.04
C CYS A 8 -10.19 -4.08 1.52
N PHE A 9 -9.86 -2.92 0.96
CA PHE A 9 -9.46 -2.89 -0.44
C PHE A 9 -8.11 -3.61 -0.62
N PRO A 10 -7.90 -4.33 -1.75
CA PRO A 10 -6.58 -4.84 -2.10
C PRO A 10 -5.58 -3.68 -2.25
N LEU A 11 -4.29 -4.01 -2.27
CA LEU A 11 -3.16 -3.06 -2.36
C LEU A 11 -3.50 -1.80 -3.18
N GLY A 12 -3.69 -0.67 -2.50
CA GLY A 12 -4.21 0.57 -3.11
C GLY A 12 -3.23 1.27 -4.04
N GLY A 13 -1.93 1.03 -3.89
CA GLY A 13 -0.92 1.59 -4.77
C GLY A 13 0.50 1.11 -4.46
N VAL A 14 1.40 1.41 -5.38
CA VAL A 14 2.82 1.09 -5.30
C VAL A 14 3.63 2.38 -5.45
N CYS A 15 4.67 2.51 -4.63
CA CYS A 15 5.68 3.54 -4.77
C CYS A 15 7.05 2.88 -4.74
N ASP A 16 7.80 3.00 -5.83
CA ASP A 16 9.18 2.53 -5.94
C ASP A 16 9.99 3.57 -6.73
N LEU A 17 11.28 3.68 -6.42
CA LEU A 17 12.21 4.55 -7.13
C LEU A 17 12.51 4.01 -8.54
N PHE A 18 12.46 2.69 -8.71
CA PHE A 18 12.72 2.02 -9.96
C PHE A 18 11.41 1.70 -10.67
N ASP A 19 11.19 2.31 -11.83
CA ASP A 19 9.98 2.13 -12.64
C ASP A 19 9.69 0.66 -12.93
N ILE A 20 10.73 -0.14 -13.15
CA ILE A 20 10.60 -1.58 -13.39
C ILE A 20 10.00 -2.33 -12.20
N ASN A 21 10.36 -1.95 -10.97
CA ASN A 21 9.81 -2.56 -9.76
C ASN A 21 8.36 -2.10 -9.56
N ALA A 22 8.09 -0.81 -9.75
CA ALA A 22 6.74 -0.26 -9.67
C ALA A 22 5.79 -0.95 -10.66
N GLU A 23 6.24 -1.16 -11.91
CA GLU A 23 5.48 -1.85 -12.94
C GLU A 23 5.28 -3.34 -12.62
N ASN A 24 6.33 -4.03 -12.17
CA ASN A 24 6.22 -5.44 -11.77
C ASN A 24 5.23 -5.63 -10.62
N SER A 25 5.29 -4.80 -9.59
CA SER A 25 4.33 -4.83 -8.49
C SER A 25 2.92 -4.52 -8.99
N TYR A 26 2.73 -3.50 -9.83
CA TYR A 26 1.44 -3.17 -10.42
C TYR A 26 0.83 -4.34 -11.21
N ARG A 27 1.65 -5.11 -11.93
CA ARG A 27 1.22 -6.31 -12.65
C ARG A 27 0.78 -7.45 -11.72
N CYS A 28 1.40 -7.56 -10.54
CA CYS A 28 1.08 -8.59 -9.55
C CYS A 28 -0.16 -8.27 -8.71
N VAL A 29 -0.64 -7.03 -8.69
CA VAL A 29 -1.86 -6.68 -7.95
C VAL A 29 -3.09 -7.22 -8.70
N PRO A 30 -3.92 -8.07 -8.06
CA PRO A 30 -5.17 -8.49 -8.65
C PRO A 30 -6.10 -7.28 -8.81
N LYS A 31 -6.49 -6.98 -10.05
CA LYS A 31 -7.40 -5.86 -10.39
C LYS A 31 -8.86 -6.12 -10.01
N ASN A 32 -9.16 -7.37 -9.67
CA ASN A 32 -10.46 -7.82 -9.20
C ASN A 32 -10.31 -8.33 -7.78
N ASP A 33 -11.17 -7.84 -6.90
CA ASP A 33 -11.20 -8.26 -5.52
C ASP A 33 -11.85 -9.65 -5.37
N VAL A 34 -11.17 -10.53 -4.64
CA VAL A 34 -11.62 -11.89 -4.27
C VAL A 34 -11.99 -11.98 -2.78
N LEU A 35 -11.73 -10.92 -2.00
CA LEU A 35 -11.87 -10.91 -0.54
C LEU A 35 -13.22 -10.35 -0.08
N THR A 36 -13.83 -9.44 -0.84
CA THR A 36 -15.21 -8.99 -0.56
C THR A 36 -16.21 -10.09 -0.90
N ARG A 37 -16.88 -10.65 0.12
CA ARG A 37 -17.95 -11.65 -0.02
C ARG A 37 -19.02 -11.19 -1.04
N GLY A 38 -18.89 -11.64 -2.29
CA GLY A 38 -19.95 -11.54 -3.31
C GLY A 38 -20.04 -10.24 -4.12
N LYS A 39 -19.15 -9.26 -3.93
CA LYS A 39 -19.12 -8.05 -4.79
C LYS A 39 -17.69 -7.70 -5.19
N ALA A 40 -17.28 -8.14 -6.38
CA ALA A 40 -16.02 -7.70 -6.97
C ALA A 40 -16.09 -6.18 -7.24
N LYS A 41 -15.52 -5.37 -6.35
CA LYS A 41 -15.25 -3.97 -6.66
C LYS A 41 -14.00 -3.91 -7.53
N LYS A 42 -14.11 -3.31 -8.71
CA LYS A 42 -12.94 -2.98 -9.53
C LYS A 42 -12.18 -1.87 -8.81
N HIS A 43 -10.91 -2.14 -8.51
CA HIS A 43 -9.99 -1.14 -7.99
C HIS A 43 -8.76 -1.09 -8.90
N GLN A 44 -8.38 0.11 -9.31
CA GLN A 44 -7.19 0.34 -10.12
C GLN A 44 -6.08 0.83 -9.18
N PRO A 45 -5.03 0.03 -8.93
CA PRO A 45 -3.95 0.45 -8.05
C PRO A 45 -3.19 1.64 -8.65
N TYR A 46 -2.73 2.55 -7.80
CA TYR A 46 -1.94 3.70 -8.22
C TYR A 46 -0.46 3.37 -8.34
N VAL A 47 0.23 3.98 -9.31
CA VAL A 47 1.69 4.02 -9.35
C VAL A 47 2.11 5.45 -8.99
N ILE A 48 2.87 5.59 -7.91
CA ILE A 48 3.23 6.89 -7.33
C ILE A 48 4.75 7.01 -7.31
N GLY A 49 5.30 8.08 -7.90
CA GLY A 49 6.75 8.29 -7.96
C GLY A 49 7.36 8.74 -6.63
N HIS A 50 6.58 9.42 -5.79
CA HIS A 50 7.03 9.93 -4.50
C HIS A 50 6.12 9.51 -3.34
N TYR A 51 6.69 8.84 -2.33
CA TYR A 51 5.95 8.36 -1.17
C TYR A 51 5.20 9.47 -0.39
N THR A 52 5.66 10.72 -0.45
CA THR A 52 4.97 11.85 0.20
C THR A 52 3.58 12.08 -0.39
N GLU A 53 3.42 11.88 -1.70
CA GLU A 53 2.12 11.95 -2.37
C GLU A 53 1.23 10.81 -1.92
N MET A 54 1.80 9.62 -1.70
CA MET A 54 1.07 8.47 -1.14
C MET A 54 0.61 8.74 0.29
N LEU A 55 1.43 9.40 1.12
CA LEU A 55 1.06 9.72 2.51
C LEU A 55 0.03 10.85 2.62
N ALA A 56 -0.01 11.76 1.64
CA ALA A 56 -0.97 12.87 1.60
C ALA A 56 -2.39 12.45 1.20
N ARG A 57 -2.59 11.19 0.82
CA ARG A 57 -3.87 10.68 0.32
C ARG A 57 -4.77 10.19 1.44
N ASP A 58 -6.00 10.71 1.50
CA ASP A 58 -6.99 10.34 2.51
C ASP A 58 -7.61 8.96 2.27
N ASP A 59 -7.53 8.43 1.05
CA ASP A 59 -8.06 7.10 0.68
C ASP A 59 -7.13 5.93 1.05
N ILE A 60 -5.99 6.20 1.69
CA ILE A 60 -5.02 5.19 2.13
C ILE A 60 -5.02 5.11 3.65
N ASP A 61 -5.38 3.96 4.22
CA ASP A 61 -5.41 3.76 5.67
C ASP A 61 -4.09 3.28 6.27
N ALA A 62 -3.32 2.53 5.48
CA ALA A 62 -2.10 1.86 5.91
C ALA A 62 -1.05 1.80 4.80
N VAL A 63 0.23 1.80 5.18
CA VAL A 63 1.37 1.66 4.26
C VAL A 63 2.28 0.51 4.68
N ILE A 64 2.85 -0.18 3.69
CA ILE A 64 3.92 -1.15 3.88
C ILE A 64 5.24 -0.50 3.47
N VAL A 65 6.17 -0.42 4.42
CA VAL A 65 7.52 0.11 4.18
C VAL A 65 8.46 -1.08 3.95
N ALA A 66 8.80 -1.31 2.68
CA ALA A 66 9.72 -2.36 2.24
C ALA A 66 10.98 -1.78 1.55
N THR A 67 11.37 -0.55 1.91
CA THR A 67 12.56 0.11 1.36
C THR A 67 13.85 -0.48 1.97
N PRO A 68 15.04 -0.08 1.52
CA PRO A 68 16.27 -0.44 2.24
C PRO A 68 16.30 0.11 3.68
N ASP A 69 17.03 -0.56 4.58
CA ASP A 69 17.00 -0.28 6.03
C ASP A 69 17.27 1.17 6.41
N HIS A 70 18.20 1.80 5.71
CA HIS A 70 18.60 3.19 5.96
C HIS A 70 17.47 4.20 5.65
N TRP A 71 16.41 3.81 4.93
CA TRP A 71 15.28 4.67 4.61
C TRP A 71 14.05 4.41 5.50
N HIS A 72 13.99 3.28 6.20
CA HIS A 72 12.85 2.90 7.03
C HIS A 72 12.46 3.99 8.02
N SER A 73 13.42 4.45 8.82
CA SER A 73 13.17 5.43 9.88
C SER A 73 12.44 6.67 9.36
N ARG A 74 12.85 7.20 8.20
CA ARG A 74 12.24 8.40 7.64
C ARG A 74 10.80 8.14 7.16
N LYS A 75 10.57 7.05 6.42
CA LYS A 75 9.24 6.72 5.89
C LYS A 75 8.26 6.42 7.01
N THR A 76 8.70 5.68 8.02
CA THR A 76 7.93 5.36 9.23
C THR A 76 7.52 6.63 9.97
N PHE A 77 8.46 7.55 10.19
CA PHE A 77 8.17 8.80 10.88
C PHE A 77 7.21 9.69 10.10
N ASP A 78 7.39 9.81 8.78
CA ASP A 78 6.50 10.60 7.93
C ASP A 78 5.09 9.97 7.85
N ALA A 79 4.99 8.63 7.81
CA ALA A 79 3.71 7.91 7.82
C ALA A 79 2.97 8.09 9.16
N ALA A 80 3.69 8.01 10.27
CA ALA A 80 3.14 8.28 11.60
C ALA A 80 2.59 9.70 11.71
N LYS A 81 3.34 10.69 11.19
CA LYS A 81 2.89 12.09 11.12
C LYS A 81 1.64 12.28 10.26
N ALA A 82 1.52 11.52 9.18
CA ALA A 82 0.34 11.52 8.32
C ALA A 82 -0.83 10.72 8.90
N GLY A 83 -0.71 10.16 10.11
CA GLY A 83 -1.76 9.39 10.77
C GLY A 83 -2.04 8.03 10.11
N LYS A 84 -1.09 7.50 9.33
CA LYS A 84 -1.26 6.24 8.61
C LYS A 84 -0.78 5.07 9.45
N ASN A 85 -1.48 3.94 9.39
CA ASN A 85 -0.98 2.69 9.95
C ASN A 85 0.23 2.21 9.14
N MET A 86 1.18 1.52 9.78
CA MET A 86 2.40 1.10 9.10
C MET A 86 2.82 -0.32 9.44
N PHE A 87 3.27 -1.04 8.43
CA PHE A 87 4.00 -2.30 8.58
C PHE A 87 5.39 -2.12 7.99
N ILE A 88 6.43 -2.44 8.76
CA ILE A 88 7.82 -2.26 8.33
C ILE A 88 8.44 -3.65 8.17
N VAL A 89 8.97 -3.92 6.99
CA VAL A 89 9.76 -5.13 6.76
C VAL A 89 11.17 -4.86 7.26
N LYS A 90 11.58 -5.53 8.33
CA LYS A 90 12.98 -5.51 8.76
C LYS A 90 13.71 -6.69 8.12
N LYS A 91 14.84 -6.43 7.46
CA LYS A 91 15.81 -7.50 7.18
C LYS A 91 16.48 -7.90 8.50
N VAL A 92 16.40 -9.18 8.82
CA VAL A 92 17.19 -9.82 9.89
C VAL A 92 18.59 -10.06 9.36
#